data_AF-A0A947IJ28-F1
#
_entry.id   AF-A0A947IJ28-F1
#
_cell.length_a   1.000
_cell.length_b   1.000
_cell.length_c   1.000
_cell.angle_alpha   90.00
_cell.angle_beta   90.00
_cell.angle_gamma   90.00
#
_symmetry.space_group_name_H-M   'P 1'
#
loop_
_entity.id
_entity.type
_entity.pdbx_description
1 polymer ?
#
loop_
_entity_poly.entity_id
_entity_poly.type
_entity_poly.pdbx_seq_one_letter_code
_entity_poly.pdbx_strand_id
1 'polypeptide(L)'
;MFDCRLQRLKRATLHAIIFLMLPLSLSAGANEAEIPDNVTQLRQLAQLAEYIGVDYAEAVKNGQVINDNEYQEMVEFSQLIVSKSSLATTADAESLAVQAMALQRAIHDKKGVDEIRQMSASLRGTLLGLMPHLSLPERILPQEKIRPVFETNCGSCHGVSGQGDGVLAAQLDPAPTDFTDKERALNRSILGLYDAITNGIDDTAMPSFQQLTEQERWSMAFYVGGLAFQSSEPTHNDLNITKLQLINHNPLQLAAARPDITLQALESLRANPSALFKASQDPLAITWNRLQAAQKAHQKGDFSTASELAVSAYLDGFELIENSLDAHDKALRQSIESNMMALRQLTSRPDVNGELGALMAETRHLLDDAQRLLSESTLSEGTLFTASLVILLREGLEALLVIIALTTVLIRTGRRDALKYVHIGWIAALLAGGATWIAAQSLITISGANREIMEGIAALLAALVLLYVGIWMHSKTQAAQWQAYIQQHVDTQLKSGTLWGLVALA
;
A
#
# COMPACT_ATOMS: atom_id res chain seq x y z
N MET A 1 23.22 4.28 67.00
CA MET A 1 22.32 3.27 66.37
C MET A 1 21.52 3.89 65.21
N PHE A 2 22.17 4.67 64.33
CA PHE A 2 21.52 5.47 63.28
C PHE A 2 22.03 5.19 61.86
N ASP A 3 22.88 4.16 61.69
CA ASP A 3 23.62 3.96 60.43
C ASP A 3 23.22 2.70 59.64
N CYS A 4 22.08 2.08 59.98
CA CYS A 4 21.65 0.82 59.35
C CYS A 4 20.32 0.92 58.57
N ARG A 5 19.62 2.06 58.61
CA ARG A 5 18.34 2.25 57.89
C ARG A 5 18.47 2.96 56.54
N LEU A 6 19.54 3.74 56.28
CA LEU A 6 19.68 4.48 55.02
C LEU A 6 20.22 3.65 53.85
N GLN A 7 20.89 2.52 54.11
CA GLN A 7 21.38 1.64 53.04
C GLN A 7 20.32 0.69 52.46
N ARG A 8 19.21 0.45 53.17
CA ARG A 8 18.11 -0.38 52.65
C ARG A 8 17.20 0.36 51.66
N LEU A 9 17.08 1.69 51.74
CA LEU A 9 16.28 2.47 50.79
C LEU A 9 16.98 2.69 49.42
N LYS A 10 18.31 2.69 49.36
CA LYS A 10 19.05 2.81 48.08
C LYS A 10 19.07 1.53 47.24
N ARG A 11 18.84 0.35 47.84
CA ARG A 11 18.76 -0.93 47.09
C ARG A 11 17.36 -1.24 46.57
N ALA A 12 16.32 -0.66 47.17
CA ALA A 12 14.93 -0.86 46.73
C ALA A 12 14.56 -0.01 45.50
N THR A 13 15.15 1.17 45.33
CA THR A 13 14.90 2.03 44.16
C THR A 13 15.72 1.66 42.92
N LEU A 14 16.85 0.95 43.08
CA LEU A 14 17.65 0.50 41.92
C LEU A 14 17.06 -0.75 41.25
N HIS A 15 16.33 -1.60 41.98
CA HIS A 15 15.61 -2.75 41.40
C HIS A 15 14.27 -2.37 40.74
N ALA A 16 13.72 -1.18 41.06
CA ALA A 16 12.51 -0.67 40.40
C ALA A 16 12.80 -0.01 39.03
N ILE A 17 14.04 0.41 38.77
CA ILE A 17 14.42 1.07 37.51
C ILE A 17 15.01 0.07 36.49
N ILE A 18 15.56 -1.06 36.95
CA ILE A 18 16.12 -2.10 36.06
C ILE A 18 15.03 -3.04 35.49
N PHE A 19 13.80 -3.00 36.01
CA PHE A 19 12.68 -3.76 35.45
C PHE A 19 11.97 -3.06 34.28
N LEU A 20 12.40 -1.85 33.89
CA LEU A 20 11.77 -1.05 32.83
C LEU A 20 12.56 -1.04 31.49
N MET A 21 13.51 -1.97 31.31
CA MET A 21 14.22 -2.20 30.05
C MET A 21 14.37 -3.70 29.76
N LEU A 22 13.26 -4.44 29.81
CA LEU A 22 13.14 -5.65 29.02
C LEU A 22 12.57 -5.21 27.67
N PRO A 23 13.27 -5.38 26.54
CA PRO A 23 12.59 -5.32 25.26
C PRO A 23 11.61 -6.48 25.29
N LEU A 24 10.33 -6.15 25.45
CA LEU A 24 9.24 -7.06 25.17
C LEU A 24 9.31 -7.27 23.66
N SER A 25 10.17 -8.18 23.22
CA SER A 25 10.07 -8.81 21.91
C SER A 25 8.80 -9.63 21.91
N LEU A 26 7.67 -8.93 21.85
CA LEU A 26 6.51 -9.40 21.13
C LEU A 26 7.01 -9.56 19.69
N SER A 27 7.47 -10.77 19.39
CA SER A 27 7.24 -11.33 18.08
C SER A 27 5.74 -11.20 17.83
N ALA A 28 5.34 -10.07 17.24
CA ALA A 28 4.16 -10.00 16.41
C ALA A 28 4.43 -11.01 15.30
N GLY A 29 4.13 -12.28 15.57
CA GLY A 29 3.69 -13.14 14.50
C GLY A 29 2.50 -12.41 13.93
N ALA A 30 2.70 -11.78 12.77
CA ALA A 30 1.60 -11.54 11.88
C ALA A 30 0.96 -12.92 11.72
N ASN A 31 -0.18 -13.14 12.39
CA ASN A 31 -1.09 -14.17 11.95
C ASN A 31 -1.54 -13.67 10.58
N GLU A 32 -0.79 -14.01 9.53
CA GLU A 32 -1.36 -14.11 8.20
C GLU A 32 -2.55 -15.04 8.36
N ALA A 33 -3.76 -14.49 8.20
CA ALA A 33 -4.97 -15.27 8.24
C ALA A 33 -4.82 -16.38 7.19
N GLU A 34 -4.77 -17.62 7.67
CA GLU A 34 -4.63 -18.79 6.79
C GLU A 34 -5.81 -18.78 5.81
N ILE A 35 -5.52 -18.61 4.51
CA ILE A 35 -6.56 -18.54 3.48
C ILE A 35 -7.32 -19.87 3.51
N PRO A 36 -8.65 -19.87 3.69
CA PRO A 36 -9.42 -21.10 3.75
C PRO A 36 -9.17 -21.99 2.53
N ASP A 37 -8.97 -23.30 2.74
CA ASP A 37 -8.62 -24.28 1.68
C ASP A 37 -9.53 -24.21 0.45
N ASN A 38 -10.82 -23.90 0.64
CA ASN A 38 -11.78 -23.76 -0.46
C ASN A 38 -11.47 -22.55 -1.37
N VAL A 39 -10.97 -21.44 -0.81
CA VAL A 39 -10.58 -20.24 -1.56
C VAL A 39 -9.32 -20.51 -2.38
N THR A 40 -8.35 -21.21 -1.78
CA THR A 40 -7.13 -21.65 -2.47
C THR A 40 -7.48 -22.55 -3.66
N GLN A 41 -8.41 -23.50 -3.49
CA GLN A 41 -8.87 -24.36 -4.57
C GLN A 41 -9.58 -23.59 -5.69
N LEU A 42 -10.49 -22.66 -5.36
CA LEU A 42 -11.16 -21.83 -6.36
C LEU A 42 -10.17 -20.96 -7.15
N ARG A 43 -9.14 -20.44 -6.47
CA ARG A 43 -8.07 -19.65 -7.09
C ARG A 43 -7.23 -20.49 -8.06
N GLN A 44 -6.85 -21.71 -7.67
CA GLN A 44 -6.17 -22.65 -8.56
C GLN A 44 -7.01 -22.97 -9.80
N LEU A 45 -8.31 -23.18 -9.66
CA LEU A 45 -9.20 -23.40 -10.80
C LEU A 45 -9.27 -22.18 -11.73
N ALA A 46 -9.31 -20.98 -11.17
CA ALA A 46 -9.31 -19.74 -11.94
C ALA A 46 -8.01 -19.58 -12.74
N GLN A 47 -6.87 -19.96 -12.15
CA GLN A 47 -5.57 -19.98 -12.80
C GLN A 47 -5.51 -21.00 -13.95
N LEU A 48 -6.00 -22.22 -13.74
CA LEU A 48 -6.07 -23.24 -14.80
C LEU A 48 -6.97 -22.80 -15.97
N ALA A 49 -8.13 -22.20 -15.66
CA ALA A 49 -9.00 -21.65 -16.68
C ALA A 49 -8.30 -20.53 -17.47
N GLU A 50 -7.54 -19.65 -16.82
CA GLU A 50 -6.73 -18.64 -17.52
C GLU A 50 -5.65 -19.25 -18.40
N TYR A 51 -4.91 -20.24 -17.89
CA TYR A 51 -3.86 -20.95 -18.62
C TYR A 51 -4.39 -21.53 -19.92
N ILE A 52 -5.51 -22.28 -19.86
CA ILE A 52 -6.17 -22.82 -21.05
C ILE A 52 -6.50 -21.71 -22.05
N GLY A 53 -7.08 -20.59 -21.60
CA GLY A 53 -7.43 -19.50 -22.50
C GLY A 53 -6.22 -18.86 -23.19
N VAL A 54 -5.10 -18.71 -22.47
CA VAL A 54 -3.89 -18.06 -22.99
C VAL A 54 -3.14 -19.00 -23.95
N ASP A 55 -2.86 -20.23 -23.51
CA ASP A 55 -1.87 -21.10 -24.14
C ASP A 55 -2.45 -22.11 -25.14
N TYR A 56 -3.79 -22.24 -25.23
CA TYR A 56 -4.43 -23.13 -26.22
C TYR A 56 -4.05 -22.83 -27.68
N ALA A 57 -3.64 -21.59 -28.00
CA ALA A 57 -3.14 -21.21 -29.32
C ALA A 57 -1.83 -21.92 -29.72
N GLU A 58 -1.05 -22.40 -28.73
CA GLU A 58 0.19 -23.15 -28.93
C GLU A 58 -0.09 -24.66 -29.12
N ALA A 59 -1.23 -25.14 -28.60
CA ALA A 59 -1.69 -26.51 -28.77
C ALA A 59 -2.44 -26.76 -30.09
N VAL A 60 -3.36 -25.87 -30.46
CA VAL A 60 -4.30 -26.06 -31.57
C VAL A 60 -4.39 -24.83 -32.46
N LYS A 61 -4.27 -25.05 -33.77
CA LYS A 61 -4.45 -23.99 -34.79
C LYS A 61 -5.34 -24.48 -35.91
N ASN A 62 -6.37 -23.71 -36.26
CA ASN A 62 -7.35 -24.04 -37.31
C ASN A 62 -8.00 -25.43 -37.14
N GLY A 63 -8.27 -25.83 -35.90
CA GLY A 63 -8.86 -27.14 -35.57
C GLY A 63 -7.91 -28.34 -35.68
N GLN A 64 -6.61 -28.10 -35.90
CA GLN A 64 -5.57 -29.12 -35.94
C GLN A 64 -4.65 -28.97 -34.72
N VAL A 65 -4.28 -30.10 -34.11
CA VAL A 65 -3.26 -30.13 -33.06
C VAL A 65 -1.91 -29.86 -33.71
N ILE A 66 -1.25 -28.80 -33.26
CA ILE A 66 0.08 -28.38 -33.74
C ILE A 66 1.18 -28.73 -32.75
N ASN A 67 0.82 -28.97 -31.48
CA ASN A 67 1.71 -29.49 -30.44
C ASN A 67 0.93 -30.49 -29.57
N ASP A 68 1.34 -31.77 -29.64
CA ASP A 68 0.64 -32.86 -28.95
C ASP A 68 0.78 -32.76 -27.42
N ASN A 69 1.93 -32.32 -26.90
CA ASN A 69 2.17 -32.19 -25.46
C ASN A 69 1.29 -31.09 -24.87
N GLU A 70 1.34 -29.89 -25.45
CA GLU A 70 0.50 -28.76 -25.07
C GLU A 70 -0.99 -29.13 -25.16
N TYR A 71 -1.40 -29.87 -26.19
CA TYR A 71 -2.77 -30.33 -26.30
C TYR A 71 -3.17 -31.29 -25.18
N GLN A 72 -2.28 -32.20 -24.76
CA GLN A 72 -2.55 -33.06 -23.61
C GLN A 72 -2.68 -32.25 -22.32
N GLU A 73 -1.83 -31.24 -22.09
CA GLU A 73 -1.97 -30.34 -20.93
C GLU A 73 -3.34 -29.65 -20.90
N MET A 74 -3.80 -29.12 -22.05
CA MET A 74 -5.13 -28.50 -22.15
C MET A 74 -6.25 -29.49 -21.76
N VAL A 75 -6.13 -30.76 -22.19
CA VAL A 75 -7.08 -31.82 -21.85
C VAL A 75 -7.03 -32.13 -20.36
N GLU A 76 -5.84 -32.34 -19.78
CA GLU A 76 -5.65 -32.67 -18.37
C GLU A 76 -6.13 -31.56 -17.44
N PHE A 77 -5.79 -30.30 -17.73
CA PHE A 77 -6.25 -29.15 -16.96
C PHE A 77 -7.76 -28.98 -17.06
N SER A 78 -8.36 -29.16 -18.25
CA SER A 78 -9.82 -29.10 -18.39
C SER A 78 -10.52 -30.21 -17.60
N GLN A 79 -9.94 -31.41 -17.53
CA GLN A 79 -10.46 -32.52 -16.73
C GLN A 79 -10.34 -32.25 -15.23
N LEU A 80 -9.22 -31.65 -14.80
CA LEU A 80 -9.01 -31.25 -13.40
C LEU A 80 -10.05 -30.21 -12.96
N ILE A 81 -10.34 -29.22 -13.81
CA ILE A 81 -11.38 -28.22 -13.57
C ILE A 81 -12.75 -28.90 -13.43
N VAL A 82 -13.13 -29.80 -14.34
CA VAL A 82 -14.39 -30.53 -14.24
C VAL A 82 -14.47 -31.33 -12.94
N SER A 83 -13.43 -32.10 -12.59
CA SER A 83 -13.39 -32.92 -11.39
C SER A 83 -13.55 -32.08 -10.11
N LYS A 84 -12.87 -30.93 -10.02
CA LYS A 84 -12.89 -30.10 -8.80
C LYS A 84 -14.11 -29.18 -8.74
N SER A 85 -14.64 -28.71 -9.88
CA SER A 85 -15.87 -27.92 -9.92
C SER A 85 -17.09 -28.68 -9.39
N SER A 86 -17.15 -30.01 -9.61
CA SER A 86 -18.21 -30.86 -9.05
C SER A 86 -18.20 -31.00 -7.52
N LEU A 87 -17.12 -30.56 -6.86
CA LEU A 87 -16.97 -30.57 -5.40
C LEU A 87 -17.42 -29.24 -4.75
N ALA A 88 -17.74 -28.22 -5.54
CA ALA A 88 -18.28 -26.97 -5.02
C ALA A 88 -19.68 -27.20 -4.43
N THR A 89 -19.92 -26.74 -3.21
CA THR A 89 -21.18 -26.94 -2.46
C THR A 89 -22.13 -25.74 -2.56
N THR A 90 -21.82 -24.75 -3.40
CA THR A 90 -22.56 -23.49 -3.51
C THR A 90 -23.74 -23.60 -4.49
N ALA A 91 -24.71 -22.68 -4.38
CA ALA A 91 -25.86 -22.60 -5.30
C ALA A 91 -25.47 -22.41 -6.77
N ASP A 92 -24.24 -21.96 -7.04
CA ASP A 92 -23.66 -21.76 -8.37
C ASP A 92 -22.82 -22.96 -8.86
N ALA A 93 -22.70 -24.03 -8.07
CA ALA A 93 -21.91 -25.21 -8.42
C ALA A 93 -22.41 -25.91 -9.69
N GLU A 94 -23.72 -25.87 -9.93
CA GLU A 94 -24.32 -26.42 -11.17
C GLU A 94 -23.90 -25.60 -12.40
N SER A 95 -23.92 -24.26 -12.30
CA SER A 95 -23.44 -23.37 -13.37
C SER A 95 -21.95 -23.58 -13.65
N LEU A 96 -21.14 -23.71 -12.59
CA LEU A 96 -19.71 -23.92 -12.70
C LEU A 96 -19.38 -25.26 -13.38
N ALA A 97 -20.04 -26.35 -12.97
CA ALA A 97 -19.84 -27.67 -13.56
C ALA A 97 -20.28 -27.69 -15.04
N VAL A 98 -21.37 -27.02 -15.39
CA VAL A 98 -21.83 -26.89 -16.78
C VAL A 98 -20.80 -26.16 -17.64
N GLN A 99 -20.25 -25.04 -17.16
CA GLN A 99 -19.21 -24.28 -17.87
C GLN A 99 -17.92 -25.09 -18.03
N ALA A 100 -17.46 -25.77 -16.97
CA ALA A 100 -16.28 -26.61 -17.02
C ALA A 100 -16.43 -27.77 -18.03
N MET A 101 -17.58 -28.46 -18.02
CA MET A 101 -17.86 -29.53 -18.99
C MET A 101 -17.98 -29.02 -20.43
N ALA A 102 -18.54 -27.82 -20.62
CA ALA A 102 -18.62 -27.21 -21.95
C ALA A 102 -17.23 -26.89 -22.50
N LEU A 103 -16.36 -26.30 -21.67
CA LEU A 103 -14.97 -26.01 -22.03
C LEU A 103 -14.19 -27.29 -22.38
N GLN A 104 -14.27 -28.33 -21.55
CA GLN A 104 -13.61 -29.61 -21.81
C GLN A 104 -14.05 -30.22 -23.15
N ARG A 105 -15.36 -30.21 -23.44
CA ARG A 105 -15.87 -30.71 -24.74
C ARG A 105 -15.34 -29.88 -25.90
N ALA A 106 -15.30 -28.55 -25.77
CA ALA A 106 -14.78 -27.67 -26.81
C ALA A 106 -13.30 -27.94 -27.11
N ILE A 107 -12.48 -28.23 -26.09
CA ILE A 107 -11.07 -28.64 -26.25
C ILE A 107 -10.95 -29.99 -26.95
N HIS A 108 -11.78 -30.98 -26.58
CA HIS A 108 -11.81 -32.27 -27.27
C HIS A 108 -12.20 -32.14 -28.76
N ASP A 109 -13.19 -31.28 -29.04
CA ASP A 109 -13.68 -30.96 -30.38
C ASP A 109 -12.73 -30.04 -31.18
N LYS A 110 -11.61 -29.60 -30.58
CA LYS A 110 -10.61 -28.70 -31.18
C LYS A 110 -11.25 -27.43 -31.73
N LYS A 111 -12.16 -26.84 -30.94
CA LYS A 111 -12.81 -25.56 -31.26
C LYS A 111 -11.78 -24.45 -31.47
N GLY A 112 -12.21 -23.37 -32.10
CA GLY A 112 -11.37 -22.22 -32.42
C GLY A 112 -10.80 -21.56 -31.16
N VAL A 113 -9.60 -20.97 -31.30
CA VAL A 113 -8.89 -20.33 -30.18
C VAL A 113 -9.74 -19.27 -29.48
N ASP A 114 -10.45 -18.43 -30.24
CA ASP A 114 -11.30 -17.38 -29.68
C ASP A 114 -12.49 -17.93 -28.90
N GLU A 115 -13.05 -19.07 -29.33
CA GLU A 115 -14.14 -19.76 -28.64
C GLU A 115 -13.65 -20.32 -27.30
N ILE A 116 -12.47 -20.95 -27.27
CA ILE A 116 -11.84 -21.44 -26.04
C ILE A 116 -11.50 -20.30 -25.09
N ARG A 117 -10.95 -19.18 -25.60
CA ARG A 117 -10.67 -17.97 -24.82
C ARG A 117 -11.94 -17.42 -24.16
N GLN A 118 -13.04 -17.35 -24.90
CA GLN A 118 -14.32 -16.86 -24.37
C GLN A 118 -14.88 -17.79 -23.28
N MET A 119 -14.90 -19.10 -23.52
CA MET A 119 -15.38 -20.08 -22.53
C MET A 119 -14.54 -20.07 -21.26
N SER A 120 -13.21 -20.03 -21.42
CA SER A 120 -12.25 -19.94 -20.32
C SER A 120 -12.42 -18.66 -19.50
N ALA A 121 -12.64 -17.52 -20.17
CA ALA A 121 -12.93 -16.24 -19.54
C ALA A 121 -14.21 -16.29 -18.69
N SER A 122 -15.30 -16.84 -19.25
CA SER A 122 -16.58 -16.99 -18.54
C SER A 122 -16.46 -17.86 -17.30
N LEU A 123 -15.81 -19.01 -17.43
CA LEU A 123 -15.57 -19.94 -16.34
C LEU A 123 -14.75 -19.27 -15.22
N ARG A 124 -13.68 -18.56 -15.59
CA ARG A 124 -12.84 -17.83 -14.65
C ARG A 124 -13.60 -16.71 -13.94
N GLY A 125 -14.41 -15.93 -14.66
CA GLY A 125 -15.26 -14.89 -14.06
C GLY A 125 -16.22 -15.46 -13.00
N THR A 126 -16.81 -16.63 -13.30
CA THR A 126 -17.66 -17.36 -12.34
C THR A 126 -16.87 -17.77 -11.10
N LEU A 127 -15.66 -18.33 -11.27
CA LEU A 127 -14.79 -18.74 -10.15
C LEU A 127 -14.39 -17.55 -9.27
N LEU A 128 -14.02 -16.42 -9.87
CA LEU A 128 -13.67 -15.20 -9.13
C LEU A 128 -14.86 -14.64 -8.36
N GLY A 129 -16.08 -14.74 -8.90
CA GLY A 129 -17.31 -14.32 -8.21
C GLY A 129 -17.63 -15.13 -6.95
N LEU A 130 -17.15 -16.38 -6.86
CA LEU A 130 -17.34 -17.27 -5.71
C LEU A 130 -16.32 -17.06 -4.59
N MET A 131 -15.22 -16.36 -4.87
CA MET A 131 -14.16 -16.13 -3.89
C MET A 131 -14.49 -14.92 -3.00
N PRO A 132 -14.03 -14.92 -1.73
CA PRO A 132 -13.95 -13.69 -0.96
C PRO A 132 -13.02 -12.70 -1.66
N HIS A 133 -13.25 -11.40 -1.41
CA HIS A 133 -12.53 -10.35 -2.09
C HIS A 133 -11.04 -10.39 -1.79
N LEU A 134 -10.25 -10.16 -2.84
CA LEU A 134 -8.82 -9.98 -2.74
C LEU A 134 -8.53 -8.55 -2.24
N SER A 135 -7.73 -8.41 -1.18
CA SER A 135 -7.15 -7.12 -0.83
C SER A 135 -6.31 -6.64 -2.01
N LEU A 136 -6.67 -5.49 -2.57
CA LEU A 136 -6.00 -4.94 -3.74
C LEU A 136 -4.77 -4.15 -3.30
N PRO A 137 -3.70 -4.08 -4.12
CA PRO A 137 -2.56 -3.25 -3.78
C PRO A 137 -2.99 -1.78 -3.68
N GLU A 138 -2.74 -1.15 -2.54
CA GLU A 138 -3.01 0.28 -2.36
C GLU A 138 -2.14 1.13 -3.27
N ARG A 139 -0.88 0.69 -3.46
CA ARG A 139 0.14 1.37 -4.25
C ARG A 139 1.07 0.36 -4.93
N ILE A 140 1.58 0.74 -6.09
CA ILE A 140 2.63 0.01 -6.81
C ILE A 140 3.99 0.68 -6.61
N LEU A 141 5.06 -0.11 -6.53
CA LEU A 141 6.42 0.41 -6.46
C LEU A 141 6.81 1.05 -7.81
N PRO A 142 7.57 2.16 -7.79
CA PRO A 142 8.14 2.73 -9.01
C PRO A 142 9.02 1.73 -9.77
N GLN A 143 9.09 1.88 -11.10
CA GLN A 143 9.86 0.96 -11.96
C GLN A 143 11.34 0.87 -11.55
N GLU A 144 11.92 1.97 -11.05
CA GLU A 144 13.30 2.05 -10.61
C GLU A 144 13.59 1.15 -9.39
N LYS A 145 12.55 0.81 -8.60
CA LYS A 145 12.66 -0.10 -7.47
C LYS A 145 12.40 -1.54 -7.85
N ILE A 146 11.44 -1.81 -8.73
CA ILE A 146 11.03 -3.18 -9.06
C ILE A 146 11.92 -3.83 -10.13
N ARG A 147 12.47 -3.06 -11.09
CA ARG A 147 13.34 -3.60 -12.14
C ARG A 147 14.57 -4.33 -11.58
N PRO A 148 15.32 -3.79 -10.58
CA PRO A 148 16.42 -4.53 -9.97
C PRO A 148 15.98 -5.84 -9.28
N VAL A 149 14.77 -5.86 -8.70
CA VAL A 149 14.20 -7.07 -8.09
C VAL A 149 13.93 -8.12 -9.17
N PHE A 150 13.39 -7.71 -10.33
CA PHE A 150 13.17 -8.59 -11.47
C PHE A 150 14.50 -9.15 -12.01
N GLU A 151 15.48 -8.29 -12.25
CA GLU A 151 16.80 -8.70 -12.75
C GLU A 151 17.47 -9.73 -11.83
N THR A 152 17.36 -9.53 -10.52
CA THR A 152 17.99 -10.41 -9.51
C THR A 152 17.27 -11.75 -9.36
N ASN A 153 15.93 -11.75 -9.39
CA ASN A 153 15.13 -12.93 -9.03
C ASN A 153 14.59 -13.71 -10.24
N CYS A 154 14.42 -13.04 -11.38
CA CYS A 154 13.73 -13.58 -12.56
C CYS A 154 14.60 -13.57 -13.82
N GLY A 155 15.57 -12.65 -13.91
CA GLY A 155 16.35 -12.37 -15.13
C GLY A 155 17.24 -13.51 -15.62
N SER A 156 17.66 -14.44 -14.76
CA SER A 156 18.46 -15.61 -15.17
C SER A 156 17.69 -16.58 -16.06
N CYS A 157 16.36 -16.66 -15.90
CA CYS A 157 15.47 -17.50 -16.70
C CYS A 157 14.72 -16.67 -17.75
N HIS A 158 14.09 -15.55 -17.34
CA HIS A 158 13.26 -14.73 -18.23
C HIS A 158 14.03 -13.67 -19.03
N GLY A 159 15.34 -13.52 -18.82
CA GLY A 159 16.15 -12.47 -19.43
C GLY A 159 15.94 -11.11 -18.75
N VAL A 160 16.95 -10.23 -18.80
CA VAL A 160 16.89 -8.90 -18.14
C VAL A 160 15.81 -7.98 -18.74
N SER A 161 15.45 -8.21 -20.00
CA SER A 161 14.38 -7.52 -20.72
C SER A 161 13.03 -8.25 -20.65
N GLY A 162 12.98 -9.44 -20.04
CA GLY A 162 11.77 -10.25 -19.94
C GLY A 162 11.39 -11.01 -21.21
N GLN A 163 12.33 -11.26 -22.13
CA GLN A 163 12.09 -11.93 -23.42
C GLN A 163 12.09 -13.46 -23.35
N GLY A 164 12.19 -14.06 -22.16
CA GLY A 164 12.30 -15.51 -22.02
C GLY A 164 13.65 -16.07 -22.47
N ASP A 165 14.67 -15.21 -22.63
CA ASP A 165 15.98 -15.52 -23.23
C ASP A 165 17.13 -15.51 -22.21
N GLY A 166 16.81 -15.74 -20.93
CA GLY A 166 17.79 -15.79 -19.86
C GLY A 166 18.85 -16.87 -20.10
N VAL A 167 20.00 -16.74 -19.43
CA VAL A 167 21.14 -17.68 -19.58
C VAL A 167 20.77 -19.14 -19.26
N LEU A 168 19.71 -19.36 -18.46
CA LEU A 168 19.19 -20.67 -18.14
C LEU A 168 18.07 -21.13 -19.09
N ALA A 169 17.46 -20.23 -19.87
CA ALA A 169 16.23 -20.50 -20.63
C ALA A 169 16.35 -21.71 -21.56
N ALA A 170 17.46 -21.85 -22.27
CA ALA A 170 17.68 -22.94 -23.23
C ALA A 170 17.73 -24.35 -22.60
N GLN A 171 17.80 -24.46 -21.26
CA GLN A 171 17.87 -25.72 -20.51
C GLN A 171 16.58 -26.03 -19.76
N LEU A 172 15.55 -25.18 -19.88
CA LEU A 172 14.29 -25.32 -19.17
C LEU A 172 13.20 -25.82 -20.12
N ASP A 173 12.39 -26.74 -19.61
CA ASP A 173 11.20 -27.27 -20.27
C ASP A 173 10.06 -27.25 -19.24
N PRO A 174 8.97 -26.49 -19.45
CA PRO A 174 8.74 -25.60 -20.59
C PRO A 174 9.70 -24.39 -20.61
N ALA A 175 9.85 -23.77 -21.78
CA ALA A 175 10.64 -22.55 -21.95
C ALA A 175 10.06 -21.39 -21.10
N PRO A 176 10.90 -20.52 -20.52
CA PRO A 176 10.41 -19.37 -19.77
C PRO A 176 9.56 -18.42 -20.62
N THR A 177 8.51 -17.88 -20.04
CA THR A 177 7.61 -16.93 -20.72
C THR A 177 8.35 -15.69 -21.23
N ASP A 178 8.09 -15.33 -22.49
CA ASP A 178 8.39 -14.02 -23.07
C ASP A 178 7.26 -13.03 -22.70
N PHE A 179 7.56 -12.08 -21.80
CA PHE A 179 6.64 -11.03 -21.35
C PHE A 179 6.51 -9.87 -22.35
N THR A 180 7.30 -9.87 -23.42
CA THR A 180 7.22 -8.89 -24.51
C THR A 180 6.33 -9.35 -25.66
N ASP A 181 5.92 -10.63 -25.67
CA ASP A 181 4.94 -11.14 -26.63
C ASP A 181 3.58 -10.47 -26.45
N LYS A 182 3.18 -9.71 -27.48
CA LYS A 182 1.96 -8.89 -27.42
C LYS A 182 0.69 -9.72 -27.40
N GLU A 183 0.64 -10.84 -28.14
CA GLU A 183 -0.58 -11.67 -28.19
C GLU A 183 -0.86 -12.29 -26.81
N ARG A 184 0.16 -12.88 -26.20
CA ARG A 184 0.08 -13.46 -24.85
C ARG A 184 -0.24 -12.39 -23.81
N ALA A 185 0.42 -11.23 -23.85
CA ALA A 185 0.13 -10.13 -22.93
C ALA A 185 -1.30 -9.59 -23.03
N LEU A 186 -1.88 -9.56 -24.25
CA LEU A 186 -3.28 -9.18 -24.49
C LEU A 186 -4.29 -10.19 -23.91
N ASN A 187 -3.87 -11.43 -23.69
CA ASN A 187 -4.70 -12.50 -23.12
C ASN A 187 -4.40 -12.78 -21.64
N ARG A 188 -3.41 -12.12 -21.03
CA ARG A 188 -3.00 -12.34 -19.63
C ARG A 188 -3.50 -11.27 -18.67
N SER A 189 -4.12 -11.69 -17.57
CA SER A 189 -4.53 -10.82 -16.46
C SER A 189 -3.36 -10.51 -15.52
N ILE A 190 -3.45 -9.40 -14.77
CA ILE A 190 -2.45 -9.08 -13.74
C ILE A 190 -2.59 -10.06 -12.56
N LEU A 191 -3.81 -10.48 -12.21
CA LEU A 191 -4.04 -11.48 -11.17
C LEU A 191 -3.32 -12.80 -11.50
N GLY A 192 -3.42 -13.28 -12.74
CA GLY A 192 -2.73 -14.50 -13.16
C GLY A 192 -1.21 -14.37 -13.11
N LEU A 193 -0.65 -13.18 -13.33
CA LEU A 193 0.79 -12.92 -13.14
C LEU A 193 1.15 -12.91 -11.65
N TYR A 194 0.36 -12.24 -10.82
CA TYR A 194 0.55 -12.21 -9.37
C TYR A 194 0.51 -13.61 -8.76
N ASP A 195 -0.43 -14.45 -9.20
CA ASP A 195 -0.59 -15.83 -8.71
C ASP A 195 0.59 -16.71 -9.13
N ALA A 196 1.05 -16.60 -10.38
CA ALA A 196 2.23 -17.31 -10.85
C ALA A 196 3.50 -16.90 -10.11
N ILE A 197 3.68 -15.60 -9.81
CA ILE A 197 4.80 -15.10 -9.01
C ILE A 197 4.70 -15.60 -7.56
N THR A 198 3.51 -15.55 -6.97
CA THR A 198 3.30 -15.91 -5.57
C THR A 198 3.48 -17.40 -5.35
N ASN A 199 2.86 -18.23 -6.17
CA ASN A 199 2.80 -19.68 -5.93
C ASN A 199 3.84 -20.47 -6.71
N GLY A 200 4.45 -19.87 -7.74
CA GLY A 200 5.20 -20.63 -8.73
C GLY A 200 4.25 -21.34 -9.70
N ILE A 201 4.82 -22.22 -10.53
CA ILE A 201 4.05 -23.07 -11.43
C ILE A 201 4.51 -24.51 -11.21
N ASP A 202 3.59 -25.35 -10.74
CA ASP A 202 3.84 -26.77 -10.48
C ASP A 202 4.36 -27.47 -11.75
N ASP A 203 5.24 -28.46 -11.56
CA ASP A 203 5.88 -29.23 -12.64
C ASP A 203 6.74 -28.40 -13.63
N THR A 204 7.10 -27.17 -13.27
CA THR A 204 8.05 -26.33 -14.03
C THR A 204 9.26 -25.91 -13.20
N ALA A 205 10.21 -25.22 -13.83
CA ALA A 205 11.35 -24.61 -13.13
C ALA A 205 11.03 -23.29 -12.42
N MET A 206 9.76 -22.83 -12.43
CA MET A 206 9.34 -21.56 -11.83
C MET A 206 8.95 -21.74 -10.35
N PRO A 207 9.81 -21.35 -9.38
CA PRO A 207 9.51 -21.53 -7.96
C PRO A 207 8.51 -20.48 -7.45
N SER A 208 8.00 -20.71 -6.24
CA SER A 208 7.28 -19.67 -5.49
C SER A 208 8.21 -18.52 -5.09
N PHE A 209 7.70 -17.29 -5.12
CA PHE A 209 8.39 -16.09 -4.63
C PHE A 209 7.73 -15.47 -3.39
N GLN A 210 7.17 -16.30 -2.50
CA GLN A 210 6.59 -15.84 -1.23
C GLN A 210 7.58 -15.10 -0.31
N GLN A 211 8.90 -15.26 -0.52
CA GLN A 211 9.94 -14.48 0.16
C GLN A 211 9.95 -13.00 -0.21
N LEU A 212 9.37 -12.61 -1.35
CA LEU A 212 9.14 -11.20 -1.70
C LEU A 212 7.93 -10.70 -0.92
N THR A 213 7.92 -9.42 -0.55
CA THR A 213 6.74 -8.81 0.07
C THR A 213 5.55 -8.83 -0.90
N GLU A 214 4.32 -8.86 -0.38
CA GLU A 214 3.12 -8.78 -1.23
C GLU A 214 3.15 -7.55 -2.15
N GLN A 215 3.59 -6.41 -1.63
CA GLN A 215 3.76 -5.19 -2.40
C GLN A 215 4.74 -5.38 -3.58
N GLU A 216 5.87 -6.07 -3.38
CA GLU A 216 6.81 -6.39 -4.44
C GLU A 216 6.21 -7.35 -5.45
N ARG A 217 5.49 -8.39 -5.03
CA ARG A 217 4.83 -9.35 -5.94
C ARG A 217 3.77 -8.67 -6.81
N TRP A 218 2.94 -7.80 -6.24
CA TRP A 218 1.99 -7.00 -7.02
C TRP A 218 2.69 -6.07 -8.00
N SER A 219 3.70 -5.35 -7.53
CA SER A 219 4.48 -4.43 -8.38
C SER A 219 5.19 -5.18 -9.51
N MET A 220 5.66 -6.40 -9.24
CA MET A 220 6.27 -7.30 -10.21
C MET A 220 5.25 -7.73 -11.27
N ALA A 221 4.05 -8.14 -10.86
CA ALA A 221 2.97 -8.51 -11.77
C ALA A 221 2.58 -7.36 -12.72
N PHE A 222 2.48 -6.14 -12.20
CA PHE A 222 2.25 -4.95 -13.02
C PHE A 222 3.45 -4.62 -13.93
N TYR A 223 4.68 -4.80 -13.44
CA TYR A 223 5.89 -4.55 -14.22
C TYR A 223 5.98 -5.49 -15.43
N VAL A 224 5.92 -6.80 -15.21
CA VAL A 224 6.02 -7.79 -16.29
C VAL A 224 4.80 -7.73 -17.21
N GLY A 225 3.60 -7.50 -16.66
CA GLY A 225 2.36 -7.35 -17.43
C GLY A 225 2.27 -6.08 -18.28
N GLY A 226 3.23 -5.15 -18.13
CA GLY A 226 3.36 -3.93 -18.94
C GLY A 226 4.47 -3.98 -19.98
N LEU A 227 5.35 -4.99 -19.97
CA LEU A 227 6.55 -5.03 -20.84
C LEU A 227 6.20 -5.03 -22.33
N ALA A 228 5.21 -5.80 -22.76
CA ALA A 228 4.73 -5.84 -24.14
C ALA A 228 4.10 -4.52 -24.66
N PHE A 229 3.84 -3.54 -23.77
CA PHE A 229 3.09 -2.32 -24.08
C PHE A 229 3.90 -1.03 -23.89
N GLN A 230 5.21 -1.11 -23.61
CA GLN A 230 6.03 0.08 -23.33
C GLN A 230 6.10 1.10 -24.49
N SER A 231 5.87 0.66 -25.73
CA SER A 231 5.82 1.55 -26.91
C SER A 231 4.47 2.24 -27.11
N SER A 232 3.47 1.96 -26.27
CA SER A 232 2.14 2.53 -26.43
C SER A 232 2.10 3.99 -25.98
N GLU A 233 1.63 4.87 -26.87
CA GLU A 233 1.52 6.31 -26.61
C GLU A 233 0.66 6.59 -25.36
N PRO A 234 1.08 7.49 -24.45
CA PRO A 234 0.29 7.85 -23.28
C PRO A 234 -1.07 8.42 -23.69
N THR A 235 -2.15 7.68 -23.43
CA THR A 235 -3.52 8.21 -23.54
C THR A 235 -3.90 8.88 -22.23
N HIS A 236 -4.16 10.19 -22.28
CA HIS A 236 -4.55 11.01 -21.13
C HIS A 236 -6.03 10.86 -20.70
N ASN A 237 -6.73 9.85 -21.20
CA ASN A 237 -8.15 9.68 -20.88
C ASN A 237 -8.30 9.03 -19.51
N ASP A 238 -9.13 9.63 -18.64
CA ASP A 238 -9.65 8.94 -17.47
C ASP A 238 -10.59 7.83 -17.97
N LEU A 239 -10.06 6.61 -18.04
CA LEU A 239 -10.75 5.46 -18.62
C LEU A 239 -11.91 4.95 -17.75
N ASN A 240 -12.07 5.51 -16.54
CA ASN A 240 -13.07 5.06 -15.57
C ASN A 240 -13.06 3.52 -15.41
N ILE A 241 -11.84 2.98 -15.29
CA ILE A 241 -11.55 1.57 -15.01
C ILE A 241 -11.17 1.47 -13.53
N THR A 242 -11.65 0.43 -12.85
CA THR A 242 -11.31 0.17 -11.45
C THR A 242 -10.03 -0.67 -11.33
N LYS A 243 -9.37 -0.65 -10.16
CA LYS A 243 -8.21 -1.53 -9.93
C LYS A 243 -8.60 -3.00 -10.09
N LEU A 244 -9.75 -3.37 -9.53
CA LEU A 244 -10.31 -4.72 -9.61
C LEU A 244 -10.50 -5.16 -11.07
N GLN A 245 -11.06 -4.29 -11.92
CA GLN A 245 -11.26 -4.59 -13.33
C GLN A 245 -9.94 -4.84 -14.05
N LEU A 246 -8.95 -3.96 -13.85
CA LEU A 246 -7.63 -4.11 -14.47
C LEU A 246 -6.90 -5.38 -13.98
N ILE A 247 -7.07 -5.72 -12.70
CA ILE A 247 -6.40 -6.87 -12.08
C ILE A 247 -7.03 -8.18 -12.55
N ASN A 248 -8.35 -8.25 -12.52
CA ASN A 248 -9.08 -9.49 -12.81
C ASN A 248 -9.16 -9.80 -14.30
N HIS A 249 -9.17 -8.81 -15.18
CA HIS A 249 -9.38 -9.05 -16.62
C HIS A 249 -8.13 -8.82 -17.46
N ASN A 250 -8.00 -9.59 -18.55
CA ASN A 250 -7.01 -9.30 -19.58
C ASN A 250 -7.49 -8.15 -20.51
N PRO A 251 -6.59 -7.52 -21.29
CA PRO A 251 -6.95 -6.40 -22.16
C PRO A 251 -8.07 -6.71 -23.17
N LEU A 252 -8.09 -7.90 -23.77
CA LEU A 252 -9.13 -8.27 -24.74
C LEU A 252 -10.49 -8.45 -24.09
N GLN A 253 -10.55 -9.05 -22.90
CA GLN A 253 -11.76 -9.19 -22.09
C GLN A 253 -12.31 -7.81 -21.71
N LEU A 254 -11.45 -6.90 -21.25
CA LEU A 254 -11.87 -5.53 -20.91
C LEU A 254 -12.38 -4.77 -22.13
N ALA A 255 -11.71 -4.87 -23.28
CA ALA A 255 -12.17 -4.22 -24.51
C ALA A 255 -13.54 -4.76 -24.96
N ALA A 256 -13.79 -6.06 -24.80
CA ALA A 256 -15.08 -6.67 -25.12
C ALA A 256 -16.20 -6.23 -24.14
N ALA A 257 -15.89 -6.13 -22.85
CA ALA A 257 -16.84 -5.70 -21.82
C ALA A 257 -17.08 -4.18 -21.81
N ARG A 258 -16.12 -3.40 -22.29
CA ARG A 258 -16.14 -1.92 -22.33
C ARG A 258 -15.90 -1.40 -23.74
N PRO A 259 -16.91 -1.48 -24.65
CA PRO A 259 -16.79 -0.97 -26.02
C PRO A 259 -16.52 0.54 -26.10
N ASP A 260 -16.73 1.27 -25.00
CA ASP A 260 -16.42 2.68 -24.85
C ASP A 260 -14.90 2.96 -24.70
N ILE A 261 -14.09 1.92 -24.46
CA ILE A 261 -12.65 2.00 -24.26
C ILE A 261 -11.93 1.30 -25.41
N THR A 262 -10.96 1.99 -26.02
CA THR A 262 -10.16 1.39 -27.10
C THR A 262 -9.12 0.44 -26.54
N LEU A 263 -8.77 -0.61 -27.30
CA LEU A 263 -7.70 -1.53 -26.91
C LEU A 263 -6.37 -0.80 -26.68
N GLN A 264 -6.05 0.19 -27.52
CA GLN A 264 -4.85 1.01 -27.36
C GLN A 264 -4.81 1.75 -26.01
N ALA A 265 -5.95 2.25 -25.53
CA ALA A 265 -6.01 2.91 -24.23
C ALA A 265 -5.75 1.92 -23.08
N LEU A 266 -6.22 0.68 -23.21
CA LEU A 266 -5.93 -0.40 -22.26
C LEU A 266 -4.45 -0.81 -22.28
N GLU A 267 -3.83 -0.87 -23.46
CA GLU A 267 -2.39 -1.12 -23.60
C GLU A 267 -1.57 -0.03 -22.89
N SER A 268 -1.89 1.25 -23.13
CA SER A 268 -1.23 2.37 -22.45
C SER A 268 -1.44 2.35 -20.93
N LEU A 269 -2.64 1.95 -20.47
CA LEU A 269 -2.92 1.76 -19.04
C LEU A 269 -2.11 0.59 -18.45
N ARG A 270 -1.94 -0.52 -19.18
CA ARG A 270 -1.10 -1.65 -18.77
C ARG A 270 0.38 -1.26 -18.68
N ALA A 271 0.87 -0.47 -19.64
CA ALA A 271 2.24 0.04 -19.63
C ALA A 271 2.51 0.98 -18.44
N ASN A 272 1.52 1.79 -18.07
CA ASN A 272 1.63 2.75 -16.98
C ASN A 272 0.35 2.84 -16.13
N PRO A 273 0.18 1.93 -15.16
CA PRO A 273 -1.03 1.87 -14.34
C PRO A 273 -1.03 2.89 -13.19
N SER A 274 0.00 3.74 -13.08
CA SER A 274 0.20 4.67 -11.95
C SER A 274 -1.00 5.58 -11.69
N ALA A 275 -1.77 5.93 -12.73
CA ALA A 275 -2.98 6.75 -12.59
C ALA A 275 -4.04 6.12 -11.66
N LEU A 276 -4.15 4.79 -11.62
CA LEU A 276 -5.09 4.06 -10.75
C LEU A 276 -4.64 4.02 -9.28
N PHE A 277 -3.37 4.32 -9.01
CA PHE A 277 -2.78 4.25 -7.66
C PHE A 277 -2.44 5.63 -7.09
N LYS A 278 -2.92 6.72 -7.72
CA LYS A 278 -2.73 8.07 -7.19
C LYS A 278 -3.65 8.32 -6.00
N ALA A 279 -3.05 8.53 -4.82
CA ALA A 279 -3.72 8.80 -3.55
C ALA A 279 -4.47 10.15 -3.44
N SER A 280 -4.71 10.87 -4.54
CA SER A 280 -5.23 12.25 -4.49
C SER A 280 -6.76 12.34 -4.56
N GLN A 281 -7.47 11.22 -4.57
CA GLN A 281 -8.93 11.21 -4.64
C GLN A 281 -9.48 10.83 -3.27
N ASP A 282 -10.43 11.64 -2.79
CA ASP A 282 -11.17 11.40 -1.55
C ASP A 282 -11.80 9.99 -1.58
N PRO A 283 -11.42 9.07 -0.66
CA PRO A 283 -11.91 7.70 -0.66
C PRO A 283 -13.44 7.59 -0.54
N LEU A 284 -14.09 8.53 0.18
CA LEU A 284 -15.55 8.58 0.29
C LEU A 284 -16.18 9.01 -1.04
N ALA A 285 -15.56 9.96 -1.74
CA ALA A 285 -15.98 10.35 -3.09
C ALA A 285 -15.80 9.21 -4.10
N ILE A 286 -14.69 8.46 -4.05
CA ILE A 286 -14.49 7.25 -4.87
C ILE A 286 -15.61 6.26 -4.61
N THR A 287 -15.84 5.93 -3.33
CA THR A 287 -16.90 5.00 -2.91
C THR A 287 -18.24 5.39 -3.54
N TRP A 288 -18.65 6.65 -3.37
CA TRP A 288 -19.94 7.11 -3.87
C TRP A 288 -20.03 7.12 -5.39
N ASN A 289 -18.99 7.59 -6.09
CA ASN A 289 -18.97 7.62 -7.56
C ASN A 289 -19.05 6.20 -8.15
N ARG A 290 -18.39 5.23 -7.53
CA ARG A 290 -18.43 3.81 -7.93
C ARG A 290 -19.80 3.20 -7.69
N LEU A 291 -20.44 3.47 -6.54
CA LEU A 291 -21.82 3.04 -6.28
C LEU A 291 -22.81 3.64 -7.29
N GLN A 292 -22.67 4.91 -7.65
CA GLN A 292 -23.50 5.53 -8.70
C GLN A 292 -23.27 4.88 -10.08
N ALA A 293 -22.02 4.54 -10.40
CA ALA A 293 -21.71 3.81 -11.63
C ALA A 293 -22.30 2.40 -11.61
N ALA A 294 -22.23 1.70 -10.47
CA ALA A 294 -22.85 0.39 -10.26
C ALA A 294 -24.37 0.45 -10.49
N GLN A 295 -25.05 1.45 -9.92
CA GLN A 295 -26.47 1.67 -10.12
C GLN A 295 -26.82 1.92 -11.60
N LYS A 296 -26.01 2.71 -12.32
CA LYS A 296 -26.21 2.95 -13.75
C LYS A 296 -26.00 1.70 -14.60
N ALA A 297 -25.02 0.85 -14.27
CA ALA A 297 -24.79 -0.43 -14.93
C ALA A 297 -25.96 -1.39 -14.68
N HIS A 298 -26.44 -1.45 -13.45
CA HIS A 298 -27.60 -2.24 -13.04
C HIS A 298 -28.87 -1.85 -13.80
N GLN A 299 -29.15 -0.55 -13.93
CA GLN A 299 -30.28 -0.02 -14.71
C GLN A 299 -30.23 -0.39 -16.19
N LYS A 300 -29.04 -0.68 -16.74
CA LYS A 300 -28.84 -1.15 -18.12
C LYS A 300 -28.98 -2.67 -18.25
N GLY A 301 -29.22 -3.39 -17.15
CA GLY A 301 -29.24 -4.85 -17.11
C GLY A 301 -27.86 -5.50 -17.06
N ASP A 302 -26.80 -4.71 -16.88
CA ASP A 302 -25.42 -5.21 -16.77
C ASP A 302 -25.07 -5.49 -15.30
N PHE A 303 -25.57 -6.62 -14.80
CA PHE A 303 -25.39 -7.03 -13.41
C PHE A 303 -23.96 -7.41 -13.04
N SER A 304 -23.17 -7.88 -14.02
CA SER A 304 -21.75 -8.23 -13.81
C SER A 304 -20.95 -6.97 -13.51
N THR A 305 -21.01 -5.98 -14.39
CA THR A 305 -20.33 -4.70 -14.20
C THR A 305 -20.87 -3.95 -12.98
N ALA A 306 -22.18 -4.03 -12.72
CA ALA A 306 -22.77 -3.43 -11.52
C ALA A 306 -22.19 -4.02 -10.23
N SER A 307 -22.10 -5.36 -10.15
CA SER A 307 -21.51 -6.02 -8.98
C SER A 307 -20.03 -5.67 -8.80
N GLU A 308 -19.24 -5.68 -9.88
CA GLU A 308 -17.82 -5.31 -9.82
C GLU A 308 -17.60 -3.87 -9.36
N LEU A 309 -18.41 -2.93 -9.84
CA LEU A 309 -18.34 -1.52 -9.42
C LEU A 309 -18.75 -1.36 -7.96
N ALA A 310 -19.73 -2.12 -7.47
CA ALA A 310 -20.12 -2.11 -6.06
C ALA A 310 -19.00 -2.66 -5.16
N VAL A 311 -18.27 -3.68 -5.61
CA VAL A 311 -17.09 -4.22 -4.92
C VAL A 311 -15.95 -3.22 -4.94
N SER A 312 -15.64 -2.63 -6.09
CA SER A 312 -14.61 -1.61 -6.23
C SER A 312 -14.90 -0.38 -5.36
N ALA A 313 -16.17 0.00 -5.18
CA ALA A 313 -16.53 1.08 -4.25
C ALA A 313 -16.01 0.82 -2.83
N TYR A 314 -16.03 -0.44 -2.40
CA TYR A 314 -15.53 -0.86 -1.10
C TYR A 314 -13.99 -0.86 -1.09
N LEU A 315 -13.35 -1.58 -2.01
CA LEU A 315 -11.90 -1.80 -2.01
C LEU A 315 -11.10 -0.54 -2.39
N ASP A 316 -11.55 0.21 -3.40
CA ASP A 316 -10.84 1.41 -3.88
C ASP A 316 -11.13 2.65 -3.03
N GLY A 317 -12.15 2.59 -2.17
CA GLY A 317 -12.66 3.73 -1.41
C GLY A 317 -12.80 3.43 0.07
N PHE A 318 -13.89 2.77 0.46
CA PHE A 318 -14.28 2.65 1.88
C PHE A 318 -13.25 1.91 2.75
N GLU A 319 -12.62 0.84 2.26
CA GLU A 319 -11.61 0.05 2.98
C GLU A 319 -10.46 0.95 3.49
N LEU A 320 -10.05 1.94 2.68
CA LEU A 320 -8.93 2.84 2.97
C LEU A 320 -9.17 3.75 4.18
N ILE A 321 -10.41 3.93 4.60
CA ILE A 321 -10.80 4.80 5.73
C ILE A 321 -11.38 4.04 6.91
N GLU A 322 -11.49 2.71 6.85
CA GLU A 322 -12.14 1.94 7.92
C GLU A 322 -11.46 2.14 9.26
N ASN A 323 -10.12 2.08 9.30
CA ASN A 323 -9.36 2.28 10.53
C ASN A 323 -9.54 3.69 11.10
N SER A 324 -9.55 4.70 10.23
CA SER A 324 -9.78 6.10 10.60
C SER A 324 -11.19 6.28 11.15
N LEU A 325 -12.18 5.65 10.53
CA LEU A 325 -13.57 5.73 10.96
C LEU A 325 -13.81 4.95 12.26
N ASP A 326 -13.22 3.77 12.40
CA ASP A 326 -13.30 2.94 13.61
C ASP A 326 -12.74 3.65 14.85
N ALA A 327 -11.71 4.47 14.67
CA ALA A 327 -11.15 5.29 15.74
C ALA A 327 -12.13 6.35 16.27
N HIS A 328 -13.12 6.76 15.47
CA HIS A 328 -14.08 7.82 15.81
C HIS A 328 -15.48 7.27 16.10
N ASP A 329 -16.02 6.43 15.22
CA ASP A 329 -17.33 5.79 15.33
C ASP A 329 -17.36 4.41 14.65
N LYS A 330 -17.11 3.38 15.46
CA LYS A 330 -17.16 1.98 15.05
C LYS A 330 -18.54 1.52 14.56
N ALA A 331 -19.62 2.07 15.12
CA ALA A 331 -20.98 1.67 14.78
C ALA A 331 -21.41 2.23 13.42
N LEU A 332 -20.98 3.46 13.11
CA LEU A 332 -21.14 4.05 11.78
C LEU A 332 -20.41 3.23 10.72
N ARG A 333 -19.14 2.84 10.95
CA ARG A 333 -18.38 1.97 10.03
C ARG A 333 -19.09 0.64 9.79
N GLN A 334 -19.61 -0.02 10.84
CA GLN A 334 -20.42 -1.26 10.71
C GLN A 334 -21.68 -1.07 9.87
N SER A 335 -22.33 0.07 10.04
CA SER A 335 -23.58 0.37 9.34
C SER A 335 -23.34 0.59 7.84
N ILE A 336 -22.24 1.28 7.48
CA ILE A 336 -21.82 1.48 6.09
C ILE A 336 -21.42 0.15 5.47
N GLU A 337 -20.59 -0.64 6.14
CA GLU A 337 -20.14 -1.96 5.67
C GLU A 337 -21.34 -2.89 5.38
N SER A 338 -22.29 -2.97 6.31
CA SER A 338 -23.53 -3.75 6.13
C SER A 338 -24.34 -3.27 4.92
N ASN A 339 -24.49 -1.96 4.73
CA ASN A 339 -25.18 -1.37 3.60
C ASN A 339 -24.48 -1.69 2.27
N MET A 340 -23.15 -1.57 2.22
CA MET A 340 -22.34 -1.87 1.03
C MET A 340 -22.38 -3.36 0.67
N MET A 341 -22.37 -4.26 1.65
CA MET A 341 -22.57 -5.69 1.43
C MET A 341 -23.95 -5.99 0.82
N ALA A 342 -25.00 -5.35 1.33
CA ALA A 342 -26.35 -5.48 0.77
C ALA A 342 -26.44 -4.90 -0.65
N LEU A 343 -25.80 -3.76 -0.92
CA LEU A 343 -25.71 -3.18 -2.27
C LEU A 343 -24.99 -4.13 -3.24
N ARG A 344 -23.89 -4.75 -2.81
CA ARG A 344 -23.18 -5.77 -3.62
C ARG A 344 -24.11 -6.92 -4.00
N GLN A 345 -24.90 -7.43 -3.06
CA GLN A 345 -25.81 -8.54 -3.31
C GLN A 345 -27.00 -8.14 -4.20
N LEU A 346 -27.52 -6.92 -4.06
CA LEU A 346 -28.61 -6.43 -4.91
C LEU A 346 -28.14 -6.09 -6.32
N THR A 347 -26.91 -5.58 -6.48
CA THR A 347 -26.36 -5.20 -7.78
C THR A 347 -26.03 -6.40 -8.68
N SER A 348 -25.84 -7.59 -8.11
CA SER A 348 -25.56 -8.82 -8.87
C SER A 348 -26.80 -9.50 -9.48
N ARG A 349 -28.02 -8.95 -9.29
CA ARG A 349 -29.27 -9.55 -9.75
C ARG A 349 -30.32 -8.49 -10.12
N PRO A 350 -31.38 -8.82 -10.88
CA PRO A 350 -32.48 -7.90 -11.13
C PRO A 350 -33.12 -7.40 -9.83
N ASP A 351 -33.41 -6.10 -9.75
CA ASP A 351 -34.08 -5.49 -8.59
C ASP A 351 -35.59 -5.69 -8.70
N VAL A 352 -36.06 -6.84 -8.23
CA VAL A 352 -37.48 -7.23 -8.29
C VAL A 352 -38.35 -6.40 -7.34
N ASN A 353 -37.78 -5.96 -6.21
CA ASN A 353 -38.52 -5.29 -5.13
C ASN A 353 -38.38 -3.75 -5.15
N GLY A 354 -37.51 -3.20 -6.00
CA GLY A 354 -37.24 -1.76 -6.04
C GLY A 354 -36.43 -1.26 -4.84
N GLU A 355 -35.65 -2.14 -4.21
CA GLU A 355 -34.92 -1.86 -2.96
C GLU A 355 -33.61 -1.10 -3.21
N LEU A 356 -33.04 -1.18 -4.42
CA LEU A 356 -31.73 -0.63 -4.74
C LEU A 356 -31.67 0.90 -4.53
N GLY A 357 -32.73 1.60 -4.92
CA GLY A 357 -32.80 3.07 -4.78
C GLY A 357 -32.83 3.53 -3.33
N ALA A 358 -33.57 2.83 -2.47
CA ALA A 358 -33.65 3.14 -1.05
C ALA A 358 -32.30 2.88 -0.35
N LEU A 359 -31.67 1.74 -0.65
CA LEU A 359 -30.38 1.37 -0.06
C LEU A 359 -29.25 2.32 -0.50
N MET A 360 -29.26 2.77 -1.76
CA MET A 360 -28.35 3.81 -2.26
C MET A 360 -28.51 5.14 -1.49
N ALA A 361 -29.75 5.55 -1.20
CA ALA A 361 -30.02 6.78 -0.46
C ALA A 361 -29.59 6.69 1.01
N GLU A 362 -29.82 5.55 1.66
CA GLU A 362 -29.35 5.28 3.03
C GLU A 362 -27.82 5.29 3.09
N THR A 363 -27.16 4.57 2.17
CA THR A 363 -25.70 4.54 2.07
C THR A 363 -25.12 5.95 1.85
N ARG A 364 -25.77 6.79 1.04
CA ARG A 364 -25.35 8.18 0.84
C ARG A 364 -25.33 8.96 2.15
N HIS A 365 -26.40 8.84 2.93
CA HIS A 365 -26.50 9.50 4.23
C HIS A 365 -25.39 9.05 5.19
N LEU A 366 -25.13 7.75 5.27
CA LEU A 366 -24.06 7.22 6.12
C LEU A 366 -22.66 7.69 5.68
N LEU A 367 -22.40 7.75 4.37
CA LEU A 367 -21.14 8.28 3.84
C LEU A 367 -20.99 9.78 4.10
N ASP A 368 -22.07 10.56 4.05
CA ASP A 368 -22.06 11.98 4.44
C ASP A 368 -21.77 12.17 5.94
N ASP A 369 -22.30 11.29 6.79
CA ASP A 369 -22.00 11.28 8.22
C ASP A 369 -20.53 10.96 8.48
N ALA A 370 -19.97 9.97 7.78
CA ALA A 370 -18.55 9.64 7.83
C ALA A 370 -17.68 10.81 7.35
N GLN A 371 -18.06 11.48 6.26
CA GLN A 371 -17.36 12.66 5.75
C GLN A 371 -17.30 13.76 6.79
N ARG A 372 -18.42 14.08 7.45
CA ARG A 372 -18.47 15.12 8.49
C ARG A 372 -17.58 14.77 9.66
N LEU A 373 -17.65 13.52 10.14
CA LEU A 373 -16.86 13.05 11.27
C LEU A 373 -15.35 13.12 11.00
N LEU A 374 -14.92 12.69 9.80
CA LEU A 374 -13.51 12.69 9.39
C LEU A 374 -13.00 14.09 9.01
N SER A 375 -13.86 14.98 8.53
CA SER A 375 -13.47 16.35 8.19
C SER A 375 -13.37 17.26 9.42
N GLU A 376 -14.25 17.08 10.42
CA GLU A 376 -14.23 17.84 11.67
C GLU A 376 -13.00 17.51 12.55
N SER A 377 -12.41 16.32 12.40
CA SER A 377 -11.19 15.91 13.11
C SER A 377 -9.89 16.37 12.45
N THR A 378 -9.92 16.84 11.18
CA THR A 378 -8.80 17.59 10.60
C THR A 378 -8.82 19.02 11.17
N LEU A 379 -7.83 19.36 11.99
CA LEU A 379 -7.67 20.70 12.56
C LEU A 379 -7.81 21.75 11.45
N SER A 380 -8.81 22.64 11.56
CA SER A 380 -8.98 23.79 10.65
C SER A 380 -7.63 24.44 10.35
N GLU A 381 -7.40 24.88 9.11
CA GLU A 381 -6.17 25.61 8.74
C GLU A 381 -5.88 26.77 9.71
N GLY A 382 -6.93 27.41 10.24
CA GLY A 382 -6.82 28.41 11.30
C GLY A 382 -6.27 27.85 12.61
N THR A 383 -6.67 26.64 13.02
CA THR A 383 -6.15 25.95 14.21
C THR A 383 -4.71 25.50 14.02
N LEU A 384 -4.36 24.95 12.85
CA LEU A 384 -2.97 24.58 12.53
C LEU A 384 -2.05 25.81 12.48
N PHE A 385 -2.53 26.91 11.87
CA PHE A 385 -1.83 28.18 11.89
C PHE A 385 -1.65 28.71 13.32
N THR A 386 -2.71 28.68 14.13
CA THR A 386 -2.65 29.17 15.51
C THR A 386 -1.74 28.30 16.37
N ALA A 387 -1.79 26.98 16.22
CA ALA A 387 -0.94 26.04 16.94
C ALA A 387 0.54 26.21 16.57
N SER A 388 0.86 26.25 15.27
CA SER A 388 2.22 26.50 14.80
C SER A 388 2.73 27.89 15.19
N LEU A 389 1.87 28.92 15.16
CA LEU A 389 2.18 30.26 15.65
C LEU A 389 2.50 30.24 17.14
N VAL A 390 1.68 29.62 17.99
CA VAL A 390 1.92 29.56 19.44
C VAL A 390 3.23 28.84 19.77
N ILE A 391 3.54 27.76 19.06
CA ILE A 391 4.83 27.04 19.17
C ILE A 391 5.98 27.97 18.75
N LEU A 392 5.93 28.55 17.54
CA LEU A 392 6.99 29.46 17.10
C LEU A 392 7.21 30.66 18.03
N LEU A 393 6.13 31.21 18.58
CA LEU A 393 6.16 32.36 19.45
C LEU A 393 6.71 32.01 20.84
N ARG A 394 6.37 30.83 21.38
CA ARG A 394 6.91 30.33 22.66
C ARG A 394 8.41 30.05 22.54
N GLU A 395 8.81 29.26 21.56
CA GLU A 395 10.20 28.86 21.35
C GLU A 395 11.08 30.08 21.01
N GLY A 396 10.55 31.02 20.20
CA GLY A 396 11.22 32.28 19.90
C GLY A 396 11.38 33.19 21.13
N LEU A 397 10.37 33.25 22.00
CA LEU A 397 10.44 34.03 23.25
C LEU A 397 11.47 33.43 24.22
N GLU A 398 11.48 32.12 24.39
CA GLU A 398 12.43 31.41 25.26
C GLU A 398 13.88 31.68 24.80
N ALA A 399 14.17 31.59 23.50
CA ALA A 399 15.47 31.93 22.94
C ALA A 399 15.86 33.41 23.17
N LEU A 400 14.92 34.33 22.96
CA LEU A 400 15.14 35.76 23.21
C LEU A 400 15.47 36.03 24.68
N LEU A 401 14.77 35.38 25.61
CA LEU A 401 15.01 35.53 27.04
C LEU A 401 16.41 35.04 27.45
N VAL A 402 16.91 33.95 26.86
CA VAL A 402 18.29 33.48 27.08
C VAL A 402 19.30 34.52 26.62
N ILE A 403 19.13 35.08 25.42
CA ILE A 403 20.03 36.12 24.90
C ILE A 403 20.02 37.37 25.79
N ILE A 404 18.83 37.82 26.22
CA ILE A 404 18.69 38.96 27.13
C ILE A 404 19.38 38.69 28.47
N ALA A 405 19.19 37.49 29.03
CA ALA A 405 19.79 37.09 30.30
C ALA A 405 21.33 37.08 30.21
N LEU A 406 21.89 36.45 29.18
CA LEU A 406 23.34 36.41 28.93
C LEU A 406 23.91 37.81 28.74
N THR A 407 23.27 38.62 27.91
CA THR A 407 23.66 40.02 27.66
C THR A 407 23.67 40.83 28.95
N THR A 408 22.63 40.69 29.77
CA THR A 408 22.49 41.41 31.05
C THR A 408 23.59 41.01 32.05
N VAL A 409 23.90 39.72 32.16
CA VAL A 409 24.98 39.23 33.04
C VAL A 409 26.34 39.76 32.61
N LEU A 410 26.62 39.76 31.29
CA LEU A 410 27.89 40.26 30.76
C LEU A 410 28.06 41.77 30.95
N ILE A 411 26.99 42.56 30.77
CA ILE A 411 27.01 44.00 31.03
C ILE A 411 27.24 44.26 32.53
N ARG A 412 26.56 43.53 33.41
CA ARG A 412 26.63 43.74 34.86
C ARG A 412 27.95 43.28 35.49
N THR A 413 28.63 42.32 34.87
CA THR A 413 29.96 41.83 35.29
C THR A 413 31.12 42.62 34.68
N GLY A 414 30.85 43.67 33.89
CA GLY A 414 31.87 44.52 33.28
C GLY A 414 32.58 43.92 32.06
N ARG A 415 32.22 42.70 31.63
CA ARG A 415 32.82 41.99 30.49
C ARG A 415 32.12 42.31 29.17
N ARG A 416 32.11 43.59 28.81
CA ARG A 416 31.52 44.06 27.53
C ARG A 416 32.26 43.52 26.31
N ASP A 417 33.52 43.13 26.47
CA ASP A 417 34.35 42.45 25.46
C ASP A 417 33.73 41.13 24.99
N ALA A 418 32.94 40.47 25.83
CA ALA A 418 32.32 39.19 25.52
C ALA A 418 30.98 39.31 24.76
N LEU A 419 30.35 40.50 24.71
CA LEU A 419 29.05 40.71 24.06
C LEU A 419 29.05 40.40 22.57
N LYS A 420 30.18 40.65 21.89
CA LYS A 420 30.34 40.32 20.46
C LYS A 420 30.14 38.83 20.19
N TYR A 421 30.51 37.95 21.12
CA TYR A 421 30.37 36.51 20.94
C TYR A 421 28.92 36.05 21.08
N VAL A 422 28.14 36.69 21.95
CA VAL A 422 26.68 36.46 22.03
C VAL A 422 26.03 36.88 20.71
N HIS A 423 26.41 38.02 20.14
CA HIS A 423 25.85 38.45 18.87
C HIS A 423 26.23 37.54 17.69
N ILE A 424 27.45 37.01 17.69
CA ILE A 424 27.88 36.03 16.69
C ILE A 424 27.08 34.73 16.82
N GLY A 425 26.80 34.28 18.06
CA GLY A 425 26.03 33.06 18.35
C GLY A 425 24.64 33.07 17.69
N TRP A 426 23.78 34.03 18.05
CA TRP A 426 22.41 34.05 17.53
C TRP A 426 22.34 34.29 16.01
N ILE A 427 23.26 35.08 15.44
CA ILE A 427 23.35 35.28 13.98
C ILE A 427 23.73 33.97 13.29
N ALA A 428 24.73 33.25 13.82
CA ALA A 428 25.14 31.96 13.29
C ALA A 428 24.01 30.92 13.39
N ALA A 429 23.25 30.91 14.49
CA ALA A 429 22.10 30.04 14.67
C ALA A 429 20.99 30.30 13.62
N LEU A 430 20.68 31.56 13.31
CA LEU A 430 19.72 31.91 12.26
C LEU A 430 20.18 31.46 10.87
N LEU A 431 21.46 31.66 10.55
CA LEU A 431 22.03 31.23 9.27
C LEU A 431 22.04 29.70 9.15
N ALA A 432 22.40 28.98 10.21
CA ALA A 432 22.37 27.52 10.25
C ALA A 432 20.94 26.98 10.10
N GLY A 433 19.96 27.62 10.75
CA GLY A 433 18.54 27.27 10.61
C GLY A 433 18.05 27.45 9.17
N GLY A 434 18.37 28.59 8.54
CA GLY A 434 18.03 28.84 7.13
C GLY A 434 18.69 27.85 6.16
N ALA A 435 19.96 27.53 6.37
CA ALA A 435 20.67 26.53 5.57
C ALA A 435 20.04 25.13 5.70
N THR A 436 19.64 24.75 6.92
CA THR A 436 18.97 23.47 7.20
C THR A 436 17.60 23.40 6.53
N TRP A 437 16.85 24.49 6.55
CA TRP A 437 15.55 24.58 5.85
C TRP A 437 15.70 24.40 4.33
N ILE A 438 16.68 25.07 3.70
CA ILE A 438 16.97 24.93 2.26
C ILE A 438 17.41 23.49 1.93
N ALA A 439 18.28 22.90 2.76
CA ALA A 439 18.73 21.52 2.60
C ALA A 439 17.56 20.53 2.71
N ALA A 440 16.65 20.72 3.67
CA ALA A 440 15.47 19.89 3.83
C ALA A 440 14.54 19.97 2.61
N GLN A 441 14.30 21.18 2.08
CA GLN A 441 13.45 21.39 0.91
C GLN A 441 14.02 20.76 -0.37
N SER A 442 15.35 20.71 -0.51
CA SER A 442 16.03 20.25 -1.73
C SER A 442 16.40 18.77 -1.71
N LEU A 443 16.72 18.19 -0.55
CA LEU A 443 17.14 16.80 -0.41
C LEU A 443 15.99 15.84 -0.13
N ILE A 444 14.83 16.35 0.28
CA ILE A 444 13.74 15.52 0.78
C ILE A 444 12.44 15.76 0.00
N THR A 445 12.16 14.89 -0.98
CA THR A 445 10.85 14.79 -1.62
C THR A 445 9.95 13.84 -0.81
N ILE A 446 9.24 14.36 0.19
CA ILE A 446 8.38 13.56 1.08
C ILE A 446 7.04 13.21 0.40
N SER A 447 6.70 11.91 0.38
CA SER A 447 5.31 11.43 0.23
C SER A 447 4.59 11.46 1.59
N GLY A 448 3.26 11.54 1.62
CA GLY A 448 2.48 11.72 2.87
C GLY A 448 2.88 10.81 4.04
N ALA A 449 3.14 9.53 3.79
CA ALA A 449 3.57 8.58 4.83
C ALA A 449 4.96 8.89 5.43
N ASN A 450 5.90 9.40 4.62
CA ASN A 450 7.21 9.82 5.13
C ASN A 450 7.09 11.10 5.99
N ARG A 451 6.02 11.88 5.82
CA ARG A 451 5.76 13.08 6.62
C ARG A 451 5.40 12.72 8.04
N GLU A 452 4.50 11.76 8.21
CA GLU A 452 4.06 11.29 9.53
C GLU A 452 5.20 10.64 10.33
N ILE A 453 6.04 9.82 9.67
CA ILE A 453 7.21 9.21 10.31
C ILE A 453 8.23 10.29 10.74
N MET A 454 8.48 11.29 9.89
CA MET A 454 9.40 12.38 10.21
C MET A 454 8.88 13.26 11.35
N GLU A 455 7.58 13.56 11.37
CA GLU A 455 6.93 14.30 12.47
C GLU A 455 6.99 13.50 13.78
N GLY A 456 6.77 12.18 13.73
CA GLY A 456 6.93 11.29 14.89
C GLY A 456 8.35 11.27 15.45
N ILE A 457 9.37 11.11 14.60
CA ILE A 457 10.78 11.13 15.01
C ILE A 457 11.16 12.50 15.60
N ALA A 458 10.74 13.59 14.97
CA ALA A 458 11.01 14.95 15.45
C ALA A 458 10.37 15.20 16.82
N ALA A 459 9.12 14.77 17.03
CA ALA A 459 8.43 14.89 18.31
C ALA A 459 9.12 14.08 19.42
N LEU A 460 9.60 12.86 19.09
CA LEU A 460 10.30 11.99 20.03
C LEU A 460 11.66 12.57 20.42
N LEU A 461 12.39 13.15 19.47
CA LEU A 461 13.63 13.90 19.71
C LEU A 461 13.38 15.13 20.60
N ALA A 462 12.34 15.91 20.30
CA ALA A 462 11.97 17.08 21.10
C ALA A 462 11.62 16.69 22.54
N ALA A 463 10.84 15.62 22.73
CA ALA A 463 10.51 15.08 24.05
C ALA A 463 11.77 14.65 24.83
N LEU A 464 12.72 13.99 24.18
CA LEU A 464 14.00 13.61 24.78
C LEU A 464 14.83 14.82 25.22
N VAL A 465 14.90 15.85 24.38
CA VAL A 465 15.61 17.11 24.69
C VAL A 465 14.96 17.82 25.87
N LEU A 466 13.63 17.97 25.86
CA LEU A 466 12.89 18.61 26.96
C LEU A 466 13.04 17.83 28.27
N LEU A 467 12.98 16.50 28.21
CA LEU A 467 13.23 15.63 29.37
C LEU A 467 14.66 15.85 29.90
N TYR A 468 15.65 15.84 29.01
CA TYR A 468 17.05 16.06 29.37
C TYR A 468 17.25 17.43 30.03
N VAL A 469 16.72 18.50 29.45
CA VAL A 469 16.80 19.86 30.01
C VAL A 469 16.06 19.95 31.35
N GLY A 470 14.89 19.32 31.46
CA GLY A 470 14.13 19.25 32.72
C GLY A 470 14.90 18.55 33.83
N ILE A 471 15.51 17.39 33.54
CA ILE A 471 16.38 16.67 34.49
C ILE A 471 17.61 17.50 34.85
N TRP A 472 18.25 18.13 33.86
CA TRP A 472 19.42 18.98 34.07
C TRP A 472 19.10 20.15 35.01
N MET A 473 18.01 20.88 34.75
CA MET A 473 17.57 21.96 35.63
C MET A 473 17.24 21.45 37.03
N HIS A 474 16.48 20.35 37.14
CA HIS A 474 16.12 19.80 38.44
C HIS A 474 17.36 19.39 39.25
N SER A 475 18.37 18.80 38.62
CA SER A 475 19.63 18.42 39.28
C SER A 475 20.44 19.61 39.81
N LYS A 476 20.25 20.81 39.26
CA LYS A 476 20.98 22.03 39.61
C LYS A 476 20.22 22.98 40.54
N THR A 477 19.00 22.63 40.96
CA THR A 477 18.18 23.44 41.88
C THR A 477 18.66 23.43 43.34
N GLN A 478 19.67 22.63 43.72
CA GLN A 478 20.33 22.75 45.03
C GLN A 478 21.30 23.94 45.02
N ALA A 479 20.79 25.11 45.40
CA ALA A 479 21.54 26.38 45.44
C ALA A 479 22.91 26.28 46.13
N ALA A 480 23.04 25.45 47.18
CA ALA A 480 24.29 25.24 47.90
C ALA A 480 25.39 24.51 47.09
N GLN A 481 25.01 23.57 46.21
CA GLN A 481 25.96 22.86 45.33
C GLN A 481 26.31 23.70 44.09
N TRP A 482 25.37 24.51 43.61
CA TRP A 482 25.60 25.44 42.50
C TRP A 482 26.67 26.48 42.83
N GLN A 483 26.62 27.05 44.04
CA GLN A 483 27.59 28.07 44.47
C GLN A 483 29.01 27.50 44.61
N ALA A 484 29.14 26.28 45.14
CA ALA A 484 30.42 25.56 45.21
C ALA A 484 30.96 25.15 43.83
N TYR A 485 30.08 24.69 42.92
CA TYR A 485 30.44 24.35 41.55
C TYR A 485 30.89 25.57 40.74
N ILE A 486 30.18 26.70 40.87
CA ILE A 486 30.51 27.98 40.24
C ILE A 486 31.88 28.47 40.75
N GLN A 487 32.12 28.49 42.06
CA GLN A 487 33.43 28.92 42.60
C GLN A 487 34.58 28.03 42.10
N GLN A 488 34.37 26.72 41.98
CA GLN A 488 35.43 25.80 41.55
C GLN A 488 35.67 25.80 40.03
N HIS A 489 34.64 26.00 39.21
CA HIS A 489 34.76 25.98 37.74
C HIS A 489 35.03 27.34 37.11
N VAL A 490 34.60 28.45 37.74
CA VAL A 490 34.85 29.80 37.24
C VAL A 490 36.33 30.17 37.38
N ASP A 491 36.99 29.80 38.49
CA ASP A 491 38.43 30.07 38.67
C ASP A 491 39.33 29.23 37.76
N THR A 492 38.87 28.05 37.32
CA THR A 492 39.68 27.12 36.52
C THR A 492 39.54 27.39 35.01
N GLN A 493 38.35 27.81 34.54
CA GLN A 493 38.08 28.12 33.12
C GLN A 493 38.34 29.59 32.74
N LEU A 494 38.49 30.51 33.70
CA LEU A 494 38.91 31.89 33.40
C LEU A 494 40.43 32.01 33.13
N LYS A 495 41.23 31.00 33.50
CA LYS A 495 42.68 30.95 33.19
C LYS A 495 43.00 30.35 31.81
N SER A 496 42.11 29.53 31.24
CA SER A 496 42.20 29.06 29.85
C SER A 496 41.23 29.87 29.00
N GLY A 497 41.72 30.65 28.03
CA GLY A 497 40.94 31.61 27.23
C GLY A 497 39.84 31.02 26.30
N THR A 498 38.95 30.19 26.81
CA THR A 498 37.92 29.48 26.04
C THR A 498 36.62 30.31 25.99
N LEU A 499 36.71 31.52 25.44
CA LEU A 499 35.55 32.40 25.16
C LEU A 499 34.56 31.79 24.16
N TRP A 500 34.95 30.72 23.45
CA TRP A 500 34.11 29.95 22.53
C TRP A 500 32.91 29.27 23.19
N GLY A 501 32.96 28.97 24.49
CA GLY A 501 31.82 28.37 25.20
C GLY A 501 30.59 29.26 25.22
N LEU A 502 30.75 30.59 25.15
CA LEU A 502 29.63 31.54 25.06
C LEU A 502 28.97 31.55 23.68
N VAL A 503 29.68 31.13 22.63
CA VAL A 503 29.14 31.01 21.26
C VAL A 503 28.29 29.75 21.11
N ALA A 504 28.58 28.68 21.86
CA ALA A 504 27.78 27.45 21.82
C ALA A 504 26.53 27.53 22.72
N LEU A 505 26.52 28.46 23.68
CA LEU A 505 25.42 28.68 24.64
C LEU A 505 24.39 29.73 24.18
N ALA A 506 24.78 30.62 23.26
CA ALA A 506 23.97 31.68 22.69
C ALA A 506 23.66 31.36 21.23
#